data_AF-C2BDG7-F1
#
_entry.id   AF-C2BDG7-F1
#
_cell.length_a   1.000
_cell.length_b   1.000
_cell.length_c   1.000
_cell.angle_alpha   90.00
_cell.angle_beta   90.00
_cell.angle_gamma   90.00
#
_symmetry.space_group_name_H-M   'P 1'
#
loop_
_entity.id
_entity.type
_entity.pdbx_description
1 polymer ?
#
loop_
_entity_poly.entity_id
_entity_poly.type
_entity_poly.pdbx_seq_one_letter_code
_entity_poly.pdbx_strand_id
1 'polypeptide(L)'
;MNRFLRKNKYNLFLLVAFIVVLIIIGFFIKAKIDDINMAKYDNNIIIIKGNGDEIKSFSIRELKKRAGSSKEVYINNGLEKVKVEGVSLEKLVGNLDYNLRERPVISIEDTDGNSNRFPMSVALEVDRVYLVYRIDGEPVIEYNPSYGSLVVIDTTTKSANSWITNVKTLNIQ
;
A
#
# COMPACT_ATOMS: atom_id res chain seq x y z
N MET A 1 10.32 8.96 -47.91
CA MET A 1 9.05 8.90 -47.15
C MET A 1 8.05 8.00 -47.89
N ASN A 2 7.68 6.86 -47.31
CA ASN A 2 7.07 5.72 -48.01
C ASN A 2 5.69 6.06 -48.62
N ARG A 3 5.48 5.82 -49.93
CA ARG A 3 4.22 6.13 -50.66
C ARG A 3 2.99 5.42 -50.06
N PHE A 4 3.19 4.28 -49.40
CA PHE A 4 2.15 3.50 -48.72
C PHE A 4 1.48 4.26 -47.56
N LEU A 5 2.28 5.00 -46.78
CA LEU A 5 1.79 5.82 -45.67
C LEU A 5 0.93 6.99 -46.14
N ARG A 6 1.08 7.46 -47.39
CA ARG A 6 0.31 8.60 -47.92
C ARG A 6 -1.09 8.22 -48.42
N LYS A 7 -1.30 6.98 -48.88
CA LYS A 7 -2.57 6.54 -49.50
C LYS A 7 -3.60 6.06 -48.46
N ASN A 8 -3.12 5.49 -47.36
CA ASN A 8 -3.93 4.93 -46.27
C ASN A 8 -3.86 5.73 -44.96
N LYS A 9 -3.55 7.04 -45.01
CA LYS A 9 -3.37 7.88 -43.81
C LYS A 9 -4.54 7.77 -42.82
N TYR A 10 -5.77 7.77 -43.33
CA TYR A 10 -6.97 7.68 -42.51
C TYR A 10 -7.16 6.30 -41.87
N ASN A 11 -6.90 5.21 -42.60
CA ASN A 11 -6.95 3.86 -42.05
C ASN A 11 -5.84 3.62 -41.02
N LEU A 12 -4.66 4.19 -41.23
CA LEU A 12 -3.56 4.14 -40.27
C LEU A 12 -3.89 4.90 -39.00
N PHE A 13 -4.49 6.10 -39.13
CA PHE A 13 -4.95 6.90 -38.00
C PHE A 13 -6.05 6.18 -37.20
N LEU A 14 -7.04 5.58 -37.88
CA LEU A 14 -8.08 4.78 -37.27
C LEU A 14 -7.51 3.56 -36.52
N LEU A 15 -6.50 2.89 -37.09
CA LEU A 15 -5.84 1.76 -36.44
C LEU A 15 -5.09 2.19 -35.16
N VAL A 16 -4.39 3.32 -35.21
CA VAL A 16 -3.74 3.89 -34.02
C VAL A 16 -4.78 4.28 -32.97
N ALA A 17 -5.86 4.95 -33.36
CA ALA A 17 -6.95 5.31 -32.45
C ALA A 17 -7.59 4.07 -31.81
N PHE A 18 -7.82 3.01 -32.58
CA PHE A 18 -8.35 1.75 -32.09
C PHE A 18 -7.41 1.09 -31.05
N ILE A 19 -6.10 1.08 -31.31
CA ILE A 19 -5.10 0.57 -30.36
C ILE A 19 -5.14 1.38 -29.05
N VAL A 20 -5.22 2.71 -29.13
CA VAL A 20 -5.31 3.57 -27.93
C VAL A 20 -6.55 3.24 -27.11
N VAL A 21 -7.71 3.04 -27.76
CA VAL A 21 -8.94 2.65 -27.08
C VAL A 21 -8.80 1.28 -26.40
N LEU A 22 -8.18 0.30 -27.07
CA LEU A 22 -7.94 -1.03 -26.47
C LEU A 22 -7.02 -0.95 -25.25
N ILE A 23 -5.98 -0.12 -25.30
CA ILE A 23 -5.07 0.09 -24.15
C ILE A 23 -5.85 0.67 -22.97
N ILE A 24 -6.71 1.67 -23.20
CA ILE A 24 -7.54 2.28 -22.16
C ILE A 24 -8.48 1.23 -21.55
N ILE A 25 -9.18 0.45 -22.36
CA ILE A 25 -10.07 -0.62 -21.89
C ILE A 25 -9.28 -1.65 -21.07
N GLY A 26 -8.10 -2.06 -21.54
CA GLY A 26 -7.23 -2.98 -20.83
C GLY A 26 -6.85 -2.49 -19.43
N PHE A 27 -6.56 -1.19 -19.29
CA PHE A 27 -6.26 -0.59 -18.00
C PHE A 27 -7.45 -0.67 -17.02
N PHE A 28 -8.67 -0.38 -17.49
CA PHE A 28 -9.87 -0.48 -16.67
C PHE A 28 -10.20 -1.92 -16.25
N ILE A 29 -10.01 -2.89 -17.17
CA ILE A 29 -10.22 -4.31 -16.87
C ILE A 29 -9.23 -4.76 -15.80
N LYS A 30 -7.95 -4.41 -15.95
CA LYS A 30 -6.91 -4.75 -14.95
C LYS A 30 -7.27 -4.18 -13.58
N ALA A 31 -7.57 -2.88 -13.50
CA ALA A 31 -7.94 -2.24 -12.24
C ALA A 31 -9.14 -2.92 -11.55
N LYS A 32 -10.14 -3.37 -12.32
CA LYS A 32 -11.30 -4.08 -11.78
C LYS A 32 -10.94 -5.48 -11.24
N ILE A 33 -10.03 -6.19 -11.90
CA ILE A 33 -9.55 -7.51 -11.43
C ILE A 33 -8.78 -7.34 -10.12
N ASP A 34 -7.90 -6.34 -10.05
CA ASP A 34 -7.12 -6.01 -8.84
C ASP A 34 -8.02 -5.72 -7.63
N ASP A 35 -9.17 -5.06 -7.85
CA ASP A 35 -10.17 -4.82 -6.80
C ASP A 35 -10.94 -6.07 -6.39
N ILE A 36 -11.29 -6.94 -7.35
CA ILE A 36 -11.95 -8.22 -7.07
C ILE A 36 -11.05 -9.12 -6.22
N ASN A 37 -9.76 -9.21 -6.56
CA ASN A 37 -8.79 -10.01 -5.81
C ASN A 37 -8.67 -9.51 -4.36
N MET A 38 -8.67 -8.19 -4.18
CA MET A 38 -8.58 -7.58 -2.86
C MET A 38 -9.84 -7.74 -2.00
N ALA A 39 -11.02 -7.95 -2.60
CA ALA A 39 -12.28 -8.08 -1.88
C ALA A 39 -12.30 -9.24 -0.86
N LYS A 40 -11.52 -10.30 -1.10
CA LYS A 40 -11.36 -11.43 -0.16
C LYS A 40 -10.75 -11.02 1.17
N TYR A 41 -9.93 -9.96 1.16
CA TYR A 41 -9.13 -9.50 2.30
C TYR A 41 -9.70 -8.23 2.95
N ASP A 42 -10.81 -7.69 2.43
CA ASP A 42 -11.42 -6.46 2.92
C ASP A 42 -11.79 -6.49 4.41
N ASN A 43 -12.07 -7.69 4.94
CA ASN A 43 -12.43 -7.92 6.34
C ASN A 43 -11.23 -8.14 7.25
N ASN A 44 -9.99 -8.18 6.74
CA ASN A 44 -8.81 -8.24 7.59
C ASN A 44 -8.70 -6.97 8.42
N ILE A 45 -8.40 -7.12 9.71
CA ILE A 45 -8.45 -6.03 10.70
C ILE A 45 -7.04 -5.74 11.20
N ILE A 46 -6.71 -4.46 11.30
CA ILE A 46 -5.59 -3.94 12.09
C ILE A 46 -6.13 -3.35 13.39
N ILE A 47 -5.51 -3.71 14.51
CA ILE A 47 -5.91 -3.21 15.84
C ILE A 47 -4.93 -2.12 16.26
N ILE A 48 -5.44 -0.95 16.65
CA ILE A 48 -4.66 0.12 17.24
C ILE A 48 -4.90 0.11 18.74
N LYS A 49 -3.80 -0.02 19.50
CA LYS A 49 -3.79 -0.02 20.96
C LYS A 49 -3.09 1.21 21.51
N GLY A 50 -3.49 1.60 22.71
CA GLY A 50 -2.81 2.61 23.54
C GLY A 50 -2.54 2.01 24.89
N ASN A 51 -1.28 1.91 25.30
CA ASN A 51 -0.87 1.27 26.55
C ASN A 51 -1.42 -0.15 26.76
N GLY A 52 -1.69 -0.89 25.66
CA GLY A 52 -2.23 -2.25 25.72
C GLY A 52 -3.75 -2.37 25.58
N ASP A 53 -4.50 -1.28 25.75
CA ASP A 53 -5.94 -1.27 25.53
C ASP A 53 -6.28 -0.96 24.07
N GLU A 54 -7.31 -1.60 23.51
CA GLU A 54 -7.79 -1.28 22.16
C GLU A 54 -8.40 0.12 22.13
N ILE A 55 -7.79 1.01 21.34
CA ILE A 55 -8.36 2.33 21.03
C ILE A 55 -9.36 2.18 19.89
N LYS A 56 -8.94 1.48 18.83
CA LYS A 56 -9.72 1.38 17.60
C LYS A 56 -9.21 0.23 16.74
N SER A 57 -10.11 -0.39 16.00
CA SER A 57 -9.79 -1.34 14.93
C SER A 57 -10.23 -0.79 13.58
N PHE A 58 -9.49 -1.14 12.54
CA PHE A 58 -9.83 -0.79 11.16
C PHE A 58 -9.77 -2.03 10.29
N SER A 59 -10.82 -2.25 9.50
CA SER A 59 -10.77 -3.20 8.39
C SER A 59 -9.99 -2.61 7.21
N ILE A 60 -9.40 -3.45 6.36
CA ILE A 60 -8.76 -3.00 5.11
C ILE A 60 -9.74 -2.18 4.27
N ARG A 61 -11.02 -2.58 4.22
CA ARG A 61 -12.07 -1.83 3.54
C ARG A 61 -12.22 -0.39 4.05
N GLU A 62 -12.07 -0.18 5.36
CA GLU A 62 -12.12 1.16 5.97
C GLU A 62 -10.84 1.95 5.72
N LEU A 63 -9.67 1.28 5.75
CA LEU A 63 -8.38 1.90 5.42
C LEU A 63 -8.39 2.48 4.00
N LYS A 64 -8.87 1.68 3.02
CA LYS A 64 -9.05 2.11 1.62
C LYS A 64 -9.89 3.37 1.49
N LYS A 65 -11.01 3.46 2.23
CA LYS A 65 -11.96 4.58 2.14
C LYS A 65 -11.46 5.87 2.81
N ARG A 66 -10.70 5.75 3.90
CA ARG A 66 -10.33 6.90 4.75
C ARG A 66 -9.05 7.59 4.31
N ALA A 67 -8.04 6.84 3.94
CA ALA A 67 -6.70 7.39 3.71
C ALA A 67 -5.83 6.52 2.79
N GLY A 68 -6.45 5.65 1.98
CA GLY A 68 -5.77 4.83 0.99
C GLY A 68 -5.01 5.71 0.00
N SER A 69 -3.72 5.46 -0.15
CA SER A 69 -2.85 6.17 -1.09
C SER A 69 -1.93 5.17 -1.78
N SER A 70 -1.52 5.52 -2.99
CA SER A 70 -0.55 4.73 -3.75
C SER A 70 0.79 5.46 -3.86
N LYS A 71 1.88 4.71 -3.70
CA LYS A 71 3.24 5.23 -3.75
C LYS A 71 4.18 4.22 -4.40
N GLU A 72 5.17 4.70 -5.16
CA GLU A 72 6.28 3.87 -5.60
C GLU A 72 7.34 3.82 -4.51
N VAL A 73 7.77 2.62 -4.13
CA VAL A 73 8.86 2.40 -3.16
C VAL A 73 9.98 1.61 -3.80
N TYR A 74 11.19 1.92 -3.39
CA TYR A 74 12.38 1.22 -3.86
C TYR A 74 12.61 -0.05 -3.08
N ILE A 75 12.88 -1.14 -3.78
CA ILE A 75 13.30 -2.42 -3.21
C ILE A 75 14.65 -2.84 -3.79
N ASN A 76 15.20 -3.94 -3.27
CA ASN A 76 16.47 -4.53 -3.71
C ASN A 76 17.62 -3.51 -3.77
N ASN A 77 17.83 -2.79 -2.66
CA ASN A 77 18.83 -1.72 -2.51
C ASN A 77 18.69 -0.56 -3.51
N GLY A 78 17.48 -0.31 -4.02
CA GLY A 78 17.20 0.79 -4.94
C GLY A 78 17.26 0.42 -6.42
N LEU A 79 17.45 -0.85 -6.74
CA LEU A 79 17.54 -1.34 -8.12
C LEU A 79 16.18 -1.56 -8.76
N GLU A 80 15.13 -1.70 -7.94
CA GLU A 80 13.78 -2.00 -8.40
C GLU A 80 12.77 -1.10 -7.68
N LYS A 81 11.66 -0.82 -8.35
CA LYS A 81 10.54 -0.06 -7.81
C LYS A 81 9.28 -0.90 -7.89
N VAL A 82 8.51 -0.88 -6.81
CA VAL A 82 7.18 -1.50 -6.75
C VAL A 82 6.15 -0.47 -6.32
N LYS A 83 4.94 -0.58 -6.86
CA LYS A 83 3.82 0.27 -6.49
C LYS A 83 3.14 -0.33 -5.26
N VAL A 84 3.13 0.37 -4.15
CA VAL A 84 2.42 -0.03 -2.93
C VAL A 84 1.16 0.79 -2.76
N GLU A 85 0.12 0.18 -2.21
CA GLU A 85 -1.12 0.85 -1.79
C GLU A 85 -1.38 0.57 -0.31
N GLY A 86 -1.59 1.65 0.44
CA GLY A 86 -1.64 1.60 1.89
C GLY A 86 -2.03 2.94 2.50
N VAL A 87 -1.95 3.01 3.82
CA VAL A 87 -2.23 4.22 4.61
C VAL A 87 -0.96 4.64 5.35
N SER A 88 -0.61 5.93 5.29
CA SER A 88 0.51 6.44 6.08
C SER A 88 0.19 6.36 7.58
N LEU A 89 1.17 5.99 8.40
CA LEU A 89 0.97 5.92 9.85
C LEU A 89 0.63 7.29 10.44
N GLU A 90 1.18 8.37 9.89
CA GLU A 90 0.81 9.74 10.23
C GLU A 90 -0.70 10.00 10.07
N LYS A 91 -1.32 9.59 8.96
CA LYS A 91 -2.78 9.74 8.76
C LYS A 91 -3.60 8.78 9.61
N LEU A 92 -3.06 7.60 9.90
CA LEU A 92 -3.78 6.58 10.67
C LEU A 92 -3.78 6.90 12.17
N VAL A 93 -2.62 7.27 12.70
CA VAL A 93 -2.36 7.50 14.13
C VAL A 93 -2.53 8.97 14.50
N GLY A 94 -2.08 9.91 13.67
CA GLY A 94 -2.20 11.35 13.91
C GLY A 94 -3.64 11.86 13.94
N ASN A 95 -4.57 11.15 13.30
CA ASN A 95 -6.01 11.44 13.34
C ASN A 95 -6.75 10.77 14.51
N LEU A 96 -6.04 10.08 15.41
CA LEU A 96 -6.65 9.56 16.63
C LEU A 96 -6.76 10.68 17.65
N ASP A 97 -7.89 10.73 18.36
CA ASP A 97 -8.06 11.60 19.54
C ASP A 97 -7.30 10.99 20.73
N TYR A 98 -5.97 10.94 20.60
CA TYR A 98 -5.06 10.29 21.54
C TYR A 98 -3.81 11.16 21.75
N ASN A 99 -3.34 11.28 23.00
CA ASN A 99 -2.18 12.13 23.29
C ASN A 99 -0.87 11.45 22.87
N LEU A 100 -0.37 11.79 21.68
CA LEU A 100 0.88 11.24 21.13
C LEU A 100 2.15 11.90 21.69
N ARG A 101 2.05 13.06 22.35
CA ARG A 101 3.24 13.82 22.83
C ARG A 101 3.97 13.12 23.96
N GLU A 102 3.23 12.38 24.79
CA GLU A 102 3.77 11.61 25.92
C GLU A 102 4.09 10.17 25.53
N ARG A 103 3.93 9.83 24.23
CA ARG A 103 4.05 8.47 23.69
C ARG A 103 5.18 8.44 22.67
N PRO A 104 6.43 8.28 23.13
CA PRO A 104 7.58 8.44 22.26
C PRO A 104 7.71 7.31 21.22
N VAL A 105 6.97 6.21 21.37
CA VAL A 105 7.18 5.01 20.56
C VAL A 105 5.85 4.43 20.06
N ILE A 106 5.87 3.92 18.84
CA ILE A 106 4.86 3.00 18.34
C ILE A 106 5.50 1.63 18.12
N SER A 107 4.86 0.60 18.68
CA SER A 107 5.24 -0.79 18.55
C SER A 107 4.35 -1.47 17.51
N ILE A 108 4.95 -2.17 16.57
CA ILE A 108 4.29 -2.89 15.49
C ILE A 108 4.46 -4.37 15.78
N GLU A 109 3.34 -5.03 16.06
CA GLU A 109 3.30 -6.44 16.43
C GLU A 109 2.75 -7.27 15.27
N ASP A 110 3.46 -8.33 14.91
CA ASP A 110 3.00 -9.32 13.94
C ASP A 110 2.02 -10.33 14.56
N THR A 111 1.56 -11.32 13.80
CA THR A 111 0.67 -12.36 14.33
C THR A 111 1.36 -13.34 15.28
N ASP A 112 2.69 -13.42 15.22
CA ASP A 112 3.50 -14.39 15.96
C ASP A 112 3.99 -13.79 17.29
N GLY A 113 3.68 -12.52 17.55
CA GLY A 113 4.03 -11.79 18.77
C GLY A 113 5.39 -11.08 18.69
N ASN A 114 6.06 -11.07 17.54
CA ASN A 114 7.28 -10.28 17.38
C ASN A 114 6.92 -8.80 17.24
N SER A 115 7.70 -7.96 17.91
CA SER A 115 7.45 -6.53 18.00
C SER A 115 8.65 -5.73 17.49
N ASN A 116 8.36 -4.79 16.59
CA ASN A 116 9.32 -3.80 16.12
C ASN A 116 8.91 -2.41 16.62
N ARG A 117 9.87 -1.59 17.04
CA ARG A 117 9.60 -0.28 17.65
C ARG A 117 10.07 0.85 16.72
N PHE A 118 9.19 1.80 16.45
CA PHE A 118 9.53 3.05 15.80
C PHE A 118 9.41 4.22 16.77
N PRO A 119 10.32 5.20 16.70
CA PRO A 119 10.08 6.50 17.29
C PRO A 119 8.79 7.09 16.71
N MET A 120 7.95 7.68 17.56
CA MET A 120 6.72 8.35 17.14
C MET A 120 7.00 9.47 16.14
N SER A 121 8.15 10.16 16.26
CA SER A 121 8.59 11.17 15.29
C SER A 121 8.79 10.61 13.88
N VAL A 122 9.23 9.35 13.76
CA VAL A 122 9.38 8.66 12.46
C VAL A 122 8.02 8.21 11.93
N ALA A 123 7.17 7.65 12.80
CA ALA A 123 5.84 7.17 12.42
C ALA A 123 4.90 8.30 11.97
N LEU A 124 5.04 9.50 12.57
CA LEU A 124 4.28 10.70 12.23
C LEU A 124 4.95 11.56 11.15
N GLU A 125 6.08 11.15 10.59
CA GLU A 125 6.69 11.85 9.46
C GLU A 125 5.83 11.64 8.20
N VAL A 126 5.52 12.74 7.53
CA VAL A 126 4.61 12.76 6.39
C VAL A 126 5.11 11.82 5.29
N ASP A 127 4.25 10.90 4.89
CA ASP A 127 4.51 9.96 3.80
C ASP A 127 5.80 9.13 3.97
N ARG A 128 6.26 8.90 5.21
CA ARG A 128 7.45 8.07 5.47
C ARG A 128 7.11 6.61 5.70
N VAL A 129 6.25 6.32 6.69
CA VAL A 129 5.91 4.96 7.09
C VAL A 129 4.48 4.63 6.67
N TYR A 130 4.28 3.49 6.02
CA TYR A 130 2.97 3.03 5.53
C TYR A 130 2.60 1.67 6.07
N LEU A 131 1.32 1.52 6.43
CA LEU A 131 0.65 0.24 6.55
C LEU A 131 0.08 -0.14 5.17
N VAL A 132 0.69 -1.12 4.52
CA VAL A 132 0.44 -1.55 3.15
C VAL A 132 -0.43 -2.79 3.13
N TYR A 133 -1.44 -2.78 2.26
CA TYR A 133 -2.37 -3.89 2.04
C TYR A 133 -2.33 -4.45 0.61
N ARG A 134 -1.71 -3.74 -0.35
CA ARG A 134 -1.58 -4.17 -1.75
C ARG A 134 -0.24 -3.74 -2.36
N ILE A 135 0.34 -4.59 -3.19
CA ILE A 135 1.60 -4.37 -3.92
C ILE A 135 1.39 -4.77 -5.39
N ASP A 136 1.76 -3.89 -6.33
CA ASP A 136 1.64 -4.06 -7.79
C ASP A 136 0.25 -4.49 -8.30
N GLY A 137 -0.80 -4.11 -7.57
CA GLY A 137 -2.20 -4.44 -7.89
C GLY A 137 -2.74 -5.65 -7.14
N GLU A 138 -1.87 -6.44 -6.51
CA GLU A 138 -2.22 -7.67 -5.80
C GLU A 138 -2.26 -7.47 -4.28
N PRO A 139 -3.15 -8.18 -3.56
CA PRO A 139 -3.07 -8.26 -2.10
C PRO A 139 -1.68 -8.68 -1.65
N VAL A 140 -1.17 -8.11 -0.56
CA VAL A 140 0.22 -8.37 -0.08
C VAL A 140 0.52 -9.87 0.03
N ILE A 141 -0.43 -10.65 0.55
CA ILE A 141 -0.30 -12.10 0.73
C ILE A 141 -0.27 -12.87 -0.61
N GLU A 142 -0.94 -12.36 -1.65
CA GLU A 142 -0.91 -12.96 -2.99
C GLU A 142 0.39 -12.60 -3.71
N TYR A 143 0.89 -11.37 -3.53
CA TYR A 143 2.17 -10.91 -4.08
C TYR A 143 3.36 -11.68 -3.50
N ASN A 144 3.39 -11.86 -2.17
CA ASN A 144 4.36 -12.72 -1.51
C ASN A 144 3.76 -13.32 -0.23
N PRO A 145 3.50 -14.64 -0.20
CA PRO A 145 2.87 -15.29 0.96
C PRO A 145 3.63 -15.09 2.28
N SER A 146 4.96 -14.92 2.24
CA SER A 146 5.76 -14.66 3.45
C SER A 146 5.50 -13.30 4.10
N TYR A 147 4.86 -12.38 3.39
CA TYR A 147 4.53 -11.06 3.90
C TYR A 147 3.25 -11.02 4.73
N GLY A 148 2.44 -12.08 4.69
CA GLY A 148 1.14 -12.11 5.37
C GLY A 148 0.15 -11.10 4.79
N SER A 149 -0.84 -10.71 5.58
CA SER A 149 -1.96 -9.89 5.08
C SER A 149 -1.67 -8.38 5.00
N LEU A 150 -0.79 -7.89 5.87
CA LEU A 150 -0.45 -6.47 6.02
C LEU A 150 1.04 -6.35 6.29
N VAL A 151 1.66 -5.32 5.72
CA VAL A 151 3.09 -5.03 5.90
C VAL A 151 3.26 -3.58 6.31
N VAL A 152 4.21 -3.30 7.19
CA VAL A 152 4.66 -1.92 7.44
C VAL A 152 5.99 -1.66 6.74
N ILE A 153 6.03 -0.55 5.99
CA ILE A 153 7.17 -0.14 5.17
C ILE A 153 7.62 1.27 5.59
N ASP A 154 8.92 1.45 5.88
CA ASP A 154 9.56 2.77 5.88
C ASP A 154 10.11 3.06 4.48
N THR A 155 9.55 4.04 3.79
CA THR A 155 9.89 4.36 2.40
C THR A 155 11.31 4.91 2.22
N THR A 156 11.99 5.28 3.31
CA THR A 156 13.41 5.66 3.28
C THR A 156 14.33 4.44 3.17
N THR A 157 13.84 3.27 3.55
CA THR A 157 14.55 2.00 3.42
C THR A 157 14.37 1.46 2.00
N LYS A 158 15.48 1.17 1.33
CA LYS A 158 15.49 0.71 -0.08
C LYS A 158 15.47 -0.83 -0.19
N SER A 159 15.03 -1.54 0.85
CA SER A 159 15.13 -2.99 0.94
C SER A 159 13.89 -3.61 1.58
N ALA A 160 13.30 -4.60 0.90
CA ALA A 160 12.15 -5.33 1.40
C ALA A 160 12.44 -6.16 2.66
N ASN A 161 13.71 -6.46 2.94
CA ASN A 161 14.11 -7.19 4.15
C ASN A 161 13.91 -6.38 5.44
N SER A 162 13.74 -5.06 5.32
CA SER A 162 13.47 -4.16 6.45
C SER A 162 11.97 -3.98 6.72
N TRP A 163 11.13 -4.57 5.88
CA TRP A 163 9.69 -4.48 6.03
C TRP A 163 9.23 -5.38 7.16
N ILE A 164 8.23 -4.90 7.91
CA ILE A 164 7.64 -5.67 9.01
C ILE A 164 6.43 -6.37 8.44
N THR A 165 6.49 -7.68 8.38
CA THR A 165 5.50 -8.52 7.73
C THR A 165 4.42 -8.98 8.70
N ASN A 166 3.29 -9.40 8.15
CA ASN A 166 2.18 -10.02 8.86
C ASN A 166 1.67 -9.22 10.07
N VAL A 167 1.56 -7.90 9.89
CA VAL A 167 1.22 -6.95 10.94
C VAL A 167 -0.22 -7.13 11.39
N LYS A 168 -0.42 -7.20 12.71
CA LYS A 168 -1.73 -7.38 13.36
C LYS A 168 -2.10 -6.23 14.29
N THR A 169 -1.12 -5.65 14.97
CA THR A 169 -1.36 -4.61 15.99
C THR A 169 -0.38 -3.45 15.84
N LEU A 170 -0.89 -2.23 16.02
CA LEU A 170 -0.10 -1.01 16.23
C LEU A 170 -0.35 -0.52 17.66
N ASN A 171 0.66 -0.55 18.53
CA ASN A 171 0.55 -0.20 19.93
C ASN A 171 1.32 1.10 20.25
N ILE A 172 0.61 2.14 20.66
CA ILE A 172 1.14 3.46 21.01
C ILE A 172 1.54 3.45 22.49
N GLN A 173 2.82 3.71 22.78
CA GLN A 173 3.43 3.58 24.12
C GLN A 173 4.15 4.85 24.56
#